data_AF-B6ZH22-F1
#
_entry.id   AF-B6ZH22-F1
#
_cell.length_a   1.000
_cell.length_b   1.000
_cell.length_c   1.000
_cell.angle_alpha   90.00
_cell.angle_beta   90.00
_cell.angle_gamma   90.00
#
_symmetry.space_group_name_H-M   'P 1'
#
loop_
_entity.id
_entity.type
_entity.pdbx_description
1 polymer ?
#
loop_
_entity_poly.entity_id
_entity_poly.type
_entity_poly.pdbx_seq_one_letter_code
_entity_poly.pdbx_strand_id
1 'polypeptide(L)'
;LTPLANLTRITQLGLNDQEWTNPPVNYKVNVSIPNTVKNVTGALIAPATISDGGSYAEPDITWNLPSYTNEVSYTFNQSVTIGKGTTTFSGTVTQPLKAIFNAKFHVDGKETTKEVEAGNLLTEPAKPVKEGYTFVGWFDAQTGGTKWNFSTDKMPTNDIDLYAQFSINSYTATFDNDGVTTSQTVDYQGLLQEPTAPTKEG
;
A
#
# COMPACT_ATOMS: atom_id res chain seq x y z
N LEU A 1 26.35 -12.00 -18.65
CA LEU A 1 26.77 -12.53 -19.97
C LEU A 1 27.31 -13.97 -19.93
N THR A 2 27.28 -14.66 -18.79
CA THR A 2 27.88 -15.99 -18.62
C THR A 2 27.45 -17.08 -19.62
N PRO A 3 26.19 -17.12 -20.13
CA PRO A 3 25.83 -18.13 -21.14
C PRO A 3 26.61 -18.02 -22.45
N LEU A 4 27.18 -16.85 -22.74
CA LEU A 4 27.95 -16.60 -23.97
C LEU A 4 29.44 -16.95 -23.82
N ALA A 5 29.91 -17.25 -22.60
CA ALA A 5 31.33 -17.38 -22.30
C ALA A 5 32.06 -18.44 -23.15
N ASN A 6 31.37 -19.51 -23.54
CA ASN A 6 31.95 -20.62 -24.29
C ASN A 6 31.82 -20.49 -25.81
N LEU A 7 31.26 -19.38 -26.33
CA LEU A 7 31.09 -19.15 -27.76
C LEU A 7 32.40 -18.64 -28.41
N THR A 8 33.47 -19.43 -28.31
CA THR A 8 34.85 -19.04 -28.68
C THR A 8 35.08 -18.82 -30.17
N ARG A 9 34.12 -19.19 -31.03
CA ARG A 9 34.16 -18.99 -32.49
C ARG A 9 33.59 -17.63 -32.94
N ILE A 10 33.07 -16.82 -32.03
CA ILE A 10 32.57 -15.47 -32.33
C ILE A 10 33.70 -14.62 -32.89
N THR A 11 33.46 -13.95 -34.01
CA THR A 11 34.37 -12.96 -34.64
C THR A 11 33.77 -11.56 -34.72
N GLN A 12 32.45 -11.44 -34.58
CA GLN A 12 31.72 -10.18 -34.50
C GLN A 12 30.68 -10.27 -33.38
N LEU A 13 30.57 -9.21 -32.58
CA LEU A 13 29.69 -9.17 -31.41
C LEU A 13 29.11 -7.77 -31.26
N GLY A 14 27.82 -7.67 -30.96
CA GLY A 14 27.13 -6.42 -30.65
C GLY A 14 26.34 -6.57 -29.36
N LEU A 15 26.72 -5.82 -28.33
CA LEU A 15 26.08 -5.85 -27.00
C LEU A 15 25.86 -4.44 -26.44
N ASN A 16 25.91 -3.43 -27.31
CA ASN A 16 25.75 -2.03 -26.92
C ASN A 16 24.28 -1.70 -26.62
N ASP A 17 24.07 -0.65 -25.86
CA ASP A 17 22.80 0.08 -25.72
C ASP A 17 21.62 -0.81 -25.29
N GLN A 18 21.87 -1.69 -24.33
CA GLN A 18 20.84 -2.49 -23.71
C GLN A 18 19.96 -1.61 -22.81
N GLU A 19 18.66 -1.85 -22.78
CA GLU A 19 17.74 -1.13 -21.90
C GLU A 19 16.73 -2.08 -21.28
N TRP A 20 16.51 -1.95 -19.98
CA TRP A 20 15.40 -2.62 -19.31
C TRP A 20 14.96 -1.88 -18.05
N THR A 21 13.74 -2.19 -17.64
CA THR A 21 13.11 -1.67 -16.42
C THR A 21 12.95 -2.80 -15.41
N ASN A 22 13.46 -2.59 -14.20
CA ASN A 22 13.27 -3.52 -13.08
C ASN A 22 11.81 -3.50 -12.60
N PRO A 23 11.36 -4.55 -11.88
CA PRO A 23 10.15 -4.46 -11.09
C PRO A 23 10.20 -3.27 -10.12
N PRO A 24 9.10 -2.53 -9.92
CA PRO A 24 9.07 -1.39 -9.01
C PRO A 24 9.40 -1.79 -7.56
N VAL A 25 10.05 -0.88 -6.83
CA VAL A 25 10.24 -1.00 -5.37
C VAL A 25 9.57 0.17 -4.67
N ASN A 26 9.28 0.03 -3.36
CA ASN A 26 8.71 1.13 -2.60
C ASN A 26 9.75 2.24 -2.43
N TYR A 27 9.32 3.48 -2.64
CA TYR A 27 10.13 4.64 -2.32
C TYR A 27 10.44 4.68 -0.82
N LYS A 28 11.69 5.01 -0.51
CA LYS A 28 12.17 5.37 0.82
C LYS A 28 13.19 6.49 0.65
N VAL A 29 13.45 7.26 1.71
CA VAL A 29 14.55 8.23 1.68
C VAL A 29 15.86 7.54 1.33
N ASN A 30 16.09 6.33 1.85
CA ASN A 30 17.23 5.50 1.48
C ASN A 30 16.74 4.28 0.70
N VAL A 31 16.96 4.29 -0.63
CA VAL A 31 16.68 3.15 -1.51
C VAL A 31 17.98 2.41 -1.78
N SER A 32 17.95 1.08 -1.73
CA SER A 32 19.05 0.20 -2.14
C SER A 32 18.50 -0.89 -3.05
N ILE A 33 19.14 -1.10 -4.20
CA ILE A 33 18.88 -2.26 -5.07
C ILE A 33 20.18 -2.99 -5.38
N PRO A 34 20.14 -4.32 -5.55
CA PRO A 34 21.31 -5.06 -5.97
C PRO A 34 21.63 -4.77 -7.44
N ASN A 35 22.91 -4.59 -7.76
CA ASN A 35 23.39 -4.61 -9.12
C ASN A 35 23.26 -6.03 -9.69
N THR A 36 22.63 -6.16 -10.86
CA THR A 36 22.41 -7.46 -11.53
C THR A 36 23.27 -7.62 -12.78
N VAL A 37 23.98 -6.57 -13.19
CA VAL A 37 24.77 -6.55 -14.42
C VAL A 37 26.05 -7.36 -14.24
N LYS A 38 26.13 -8.47 -14.96
CA LYS A 38 27.27 -9.41 -14.87
C LYS A 38 28.00 -9.53 -16.20
N ASN A 39 29.33 -9.56 -16.13
CA ASN A 39 30.20 -9.82 -17.26
C ASN A 39 30.15 -11.30 -17.71
N VAL A 40 31.10 -11.70 -18.56
CA VAL A 40 31.20 -13.08 -19.09
C VAL A 40 31.73 -14.08 -18.06
N THR A 41 32.47 -13.64 -17.04
CA THR A 41 32.95 -14.49 -15.95
C THR A 41 31.92 -14.66 -14.84
N GLY A 42 30.86 -13.84 -14.83
CA GLY A 42 29.83 -13.82 -13.81
C GLY A 42 30.05 -12.79 -12.71
N ALA A 43 31.16 -12.06 -12.74
CA ALA A 43 31.42 -10.94 -11.84
C ALA A 43 30.52 -9.74 -12.18
N LEU A 44 30.20 -8.94 -11.16
CA LEU A 44 29.43 -7.72 -11.32
C LEU A 44 30.21 -6.67 -12.10
N ILE A 45 29.51 -5.92 -12.94
CA ILE A 45 30.05 -4.74 -13.63
C ILE A 45 29.60 -3.52 -12.84
N ALA A 46 30.56 -2.79 -12.25
CA ALA A 46 30.25 -1.55 -11.55
C ALA A 46 29.51 -0.56 -12.48
N PRO A 47 28.53 0.20 -11.97
CA PRO A 47 27.85 1.21 -12.76
C PRO A 47 28.82 2.25 -13.33
N ALA A 48 28.58 2.68 -14.56
CA ALA A 48 29.32 3.77 -15.20
C ALA A 48 28.78 5.15 -14.75
N THR A 49 27.46 5.28 -14.65
CA THR A 49 26.79 6.44 -14.04
C THR A 49 25.61 5.96 -13.19
N ILE A 50 25.23 6.76 -12.19
CA ILE A 50 24.07 6.51 -11.32
C ILE A 50 23.31 7.83 -11.24
N SER A 51 21.99 7.81 -11.49
CA SER A 51 21.15 9.01 -11.44
C SER A 51 21.02 9.54 -10.01
N ASP A 52 20.51 10.76 -9.87
CA ASP A 52 20.06 11.33 -8.58
C ASP A 52 21.12 11.29 -7.46
N GLY A 53 22.40 11.36 -7.84
CA GLY A 53 23.52 11.33 -6.89
C GLY A 53 23.72 9.99 -6.18
N GLY A 54 23.20 8.89 -6.73
CA GLY A 54 23.37 7.56 -6.15
C GLY A 54 24.84 7.11 -6.13
N SER A 55 25.13 6.11 -5.29
CA SER A 55 26.47 5.57 -5.08
C SER A 55 26.48 4.04 -5.17
N TYR A 56 27.64 3.46 -5.44
CA TYR A 56 27.82 2.01 -5.56
C TYR A 56 28.80 1.49 -4.52
N ALA A 57 28.36 0.49 -3.77
CA ALA A 57 29.19 -0.33 -2.91
C ALA A 57 28.78 -1.78 -3.13
N GLU A 58 29.62 -2.55 -3.81
CA GLU A 58 29.29 -3.90 -4.25
C GLU A 58 28.66 -4.75 -3.11
N PRO A 59 27.48 -5.36 -3.32
CA PRO A 59 26.76 -5.51 -4.59
C PRO A 59 25.72 -4.42 -4.89
N ASP A 60 25.53 -3.45 -4.02
CA ASP A 60 24.35 -2.60 -3.99
C ASP A 60 24.58 -1.21 -4.59
N ILE A 61 23.54 -0.70 -5.22
CA ILE A 61 23.42 0.69 -5.66
C ILE A 61 22.45 1.38 -4.71
N THR A 62 22.85 2.52 -4.17
CA THR A 62 22.10 3.22 -3.13
C THR A 62 21.82 4.67 -3.51
N TRP A 63 20.65 5.16 -3.12
CA TRP A 63 20.24 6.56 -3.29
C TRP A 63 19.73 7.11 -1.97
N ASN A 64 20.09 8.36 -1.68
CA ASN A 64 19.49 9.18 -0.63
C ASN A 64 18.60 10.24 -1.29
N LEU A 65 17.31 9.97 -1.36
CA LEU A 65 16.31 10.78 -2.05
C LEU A 65 15.53 11.61 -1.01
N PRO A 66 15.81 12.91 -0.85
CA PRO A 66 15.14 13.73 0.16
C PRO A 66 13.65 14.00 -0.16
N SER A 67 13.27 13.85 -1.42
CA SER A 67 11.91 14.00 -1.93
C SER A 67 11.53 12.84 -2.83
N TYR A 68 10.22 12.54 -2.91
CA TYR A 68 9.72 11.49 -3.78
C TYR A 68 10.16 11.71 -5.23
N THR A 69 10.71 10.64 -5.81
CA THR A 69 11.07 10.54 -7.23
C THR A 69 10.42 9.27 -7.75
N ASN A 70 9.85 9.31 -8.95
CA ASN A 70 9.10 8.20 -9.55
C ASN A 70 9.99 7.06 -10.05
N GLU A 71 11.25 7.35 -10.36
CA GLU A 71 12.24 6.36 -10.78
C GLU A 71 13.66 6.85 -10.53
N VAL A 72 14.59 5.91 -10.43
CA VAL A 72 16.04 6.15 -10.50
C VAL A 72 16.63 5.24 -11.56
N SER A 73 17.87 5.48 -11.98
CA SER A 73 18.53 4.66 -12.99
C SER A 73 20.03 4.59 -12.77
N TYR A 74 20.65 3.62 -13.43
CA TYR A 74 22.10 3.56 -13.56
C TYR A 74 22.47 3.01 -14.93
N THR A 75 23.67 3.35 -15.39
CA THR A 75 24.22 2.81 -16.63
C THR A 75 25.39 1.88 -16.34
N PHE A 76 25.73 1.05 -17.30
CA PHE A 76 26.97 0.29 -17.31
C PHE A 76 27.63 0.41 -18.68
N ASN A 77 28.95 0.35 -18.71
CA ASN A 77 29.72 0.43 -19.94
C ASN A 77 31.04 -0.30 -19.74
N GLN A 78 31.18 -1.48 -20.34
CA GLN A 78 32.35 -2.33 -20.20
C GLN A 78 32.73 -2.95 -21.54
N SER A 79 33.98 -2.77 -21.98
CA SER A 79 34.51 -3.51 -23.11
C SER A 79 34.58 -5.01 -22.78
N VAL A 80 34.10 -5.85 -23.69
CA VAL A 80 34.05 -7.30 -23.55
C VAL A 80 34.53 -7.98 -24.83
N THR A 81 35.26 -9.08 -24.66
CA THR A 81 35.72 -9.92 -25.77
C THR A 81 35.27 -11.35 -25.55
N ILE A 82 34.67 -11.96 -26.58
CA ILE A 82 34.24 -13.37 -26.60
C ILE A 82 34.76 -13.99 -27.90
N GLY A 83 35.59 -15.03 -27.80
CA GLY A 83 36.33 -15.55 -28.95
C GLY A 83 37.29 -14.49 -29.49
N LYS A 84 37.07 -14.05 -30.74
CA LYS A 84 37.80 -12.95 -31.39
C LYS A 84 36.95 -11.68 -31.55
N GLY A 85 35.67 -11.74 -31.21
CA GLY A 85 34.77 -10.58 -31.28
C GLY A 85 34.94 -9.70 -30.05
N THR A 86 35.18 -8.41 -30.26
CA THR A 86 35.22 -7.39 -29.21
C THR A 86 34.07 -6.43 -29.42
N THR A 87 33.42 -6.04 -28.33
CA THR A 87 32.33 -5.05 -28.33
C THR A 87 32.28 -4.32 -27.00
N THR A 88 31.46 -3.28 -26.91
CA THR A 88 31.10 -2.72 -25.62
C THR A 88 29.78 -3.34 -25.17
N PHE A 89 29.77 -3.88 -23.96
CA PHE A 89 28.53 -4.20 -23.26
C PHE A 89 28.11 -2.96 -22.48
N SER A 90 27.12 -2.24 -23.01
CA SER A 90 26.61 -1.02 -22.41
C SER A 90 25.10 -1.05 -22.29
N GLY A 91 24.56 -0.22 -21.40
CA GLY A 91 23.13 -0.09 -21.27
C GLY A 91 22.68 0.74 -20.08
N THR A 92 21.37 0.89 -19.98
CA THR A 92 20.65 1.63 -18.94
C THR A 92 19.69 0.70 -18.22
N VAL A 93 19.67 0.80 -16.90
CA VAL A 93 18.75 0.09 -16.02
C VAL A 93 17.87 1.10 -15.31
N THR A 94 16.57 1.03 -15.55
CA THR A 94 15.57 1.89 -14.88
C THR A 94 14.95 1.16 -13.71
N GLN A 95 14.87 1.81 -12.55
CA GLN A 95 14.25 1.33 -11.33
C GLN A 95 13.06 2.22 -10.95
N PRO A 96 11.82 1.81 -11.23
CA PRO A 96 10.63 2.53 -10.80
C PRO A 96 10.47 2.50 -9.27
N LEU A 97 9.96 3.58 -8.70
CA LEU A 97 9.73 3.78 -7.27
C LEU A 97 8.26 4.11 -6.98
N LYS A 98 7.64 3.33 -6.10
CA LYS A 98 6.22 3.49 -5.73
C LYS A 98 6.05 4.38 -4.50
N ALA A 99 5.18 5.38 -4.58
CA ALA A 99 4.77 6.17 -3.42
C ALA A 99 3.72 5.40 -2.60
N ILE A 100 4.14 4.79 -1.49
CA ILE A 100 3.27 4.03 -0.58
C ILE A 100 2.99 4.86 0.67
N PHE A 101 1.72 4.91 1.09
CA PHE A 101 1.26 5.60 2.29
C PHE A 101 0.41 4.68 3.17
N ASN A 102 0.26 5.03 4.45
CA ASN A 102 -0.53 4.28 5.41
C ASN A 102 -1.99 4.74 5.41
N ALA A 103 -2.91 3.81 5.19
CA ALA A 103 -4.31 3.96 5.56
C ALA A 103 -4.54 3.28 6.91
N LYS A 104 -4.84 4.08 7.94
CA LYS A 104 -5.10 3.63 9.31
C LYS A 104 -6.58 3.54 9.57
N PHE A 105 -7.03 2.39 10.07
CA PHE A 105 -8.43 2.11 10.36
C PHE A 105 -8.63 1.99 11.87
N HIS A 106 -9.48 2.86 12.41
CA HIS A 106 -9.76 2.98 13.83
C HIS A 106 -11.14 2.44 14.18
N VAL A 107 -11.21 1.47 15.09
CA VAL A 107 -12.45 0.88 15.62
C VAL A 107 -12.37 0.83 17.13
N ASP A 108 -13.22 1.60 17.82
CA ASP A 108 -13.30 1.64 19.30
C ASP A 108 -11.92 1.77 19.99
N GLY A 109 -11.06 2.64 19.45
CA GLY A 109 -9.72 2.91 19.97
C GLY A 109 -8.63 1.92 19.55
N LYS A 110 -8.97 0.91 18.73
CA LYS A 110 -8.01 -0.02 18.13
C LYS A 110 -7.67 0.39 16.69
N GLU A 111 -6.38 0.40 16.36
CA GLU A 111 -5.86 0.75 15.04
C GLU A 111 -5.41 -0.50 14.27
N THR A 112 -5.67 -0.53 12.96
CA THR A 112 -5.02 -1.42 11.99
C THR A 112 -4.55 -0.61 10.79
N THR A 113 -3.46 -1.04 10.16
CA THR A 113 -2.81 -0.26 9.09
C THR A 113 -2.70 -1.07 7.81
N LYS A 114 -2.94 -0.41 6.68
CA LYS A 114 -2.71 -0.96 5.34
C LYS A 114 -1.87 0.01 4.51
N GLU A 115 -0.81 -0.52 3.92
CA GLU A 115 0.02 0.20 2.96
C GLU A 115 -0.64 0.20 1.58
N VAL A 116 -0.80 1.39 0.99
CA VAL A 116 -1.44 1.57 -0.32
C VAL A 116 -0.66 2.57 -1.16
N GLU A 117 -0.50 2.27 -2.45
CA GLU A 117 0.12 3.18 -3.40
C GLU A 117 -0.78 4.40 -3.67
N ALA A 118 -0.20 5.59 -3.66
CA ALA A 118 -0.92 6.82 -3.95
C ALA A 118 -1.64 6.75 -5.30
N GLY A 119 -2.88 7.24 -5.34
CA GLY A 119 -3.74 7.19 -6.52
C GLY A 119 -4.50 5.88 -6.72
N ASN A 120 -4.20 4.82 -5.96
CA ASN A 120 -4.96 3.58 -6.00
C ASN A 120 -6.16 3.60 -5.03
N LEU A 121 -7.18 2.78 -5.32
CA LEU A 121 -8.30 2.54 -4.41
C LEU A 121 -7.87 1.69 -3.22
N LEU A 122 -8.48 1.95 -2.07
CA LEU A 122 -8.34 1.11 -0.89
C LEU A 122 -9.31 -0.08 -1.00
N THR A 123 -8.88 -1.27 -0.59
CA THR A 123 -9.83 -2.36 -0.32
C THR A 123 -10.50 -2.09 1.02
N GLU A 124 -11.83 -2.04 1.05
CA GLU A 124 -12.59 -1.90 2.29
C GLU A 124 -12.26 -3.06 3.24
N PRO A 125 -11.94 -2.79 4.52
CA PRO A 125 -11.74 -3.84 5.52
C PRO A 125 -13.06 -4.55 5.86
N ALA A 126 -12.98 -5.67 6.57
CA ALA A 126 -14.17 -6.32 7.11
C ALA A 126 -14.96 -5.34 7.98
N LYS A 127 -16.28 -5.31 7.80
CA LYS A 127 -17.16 -4.42 8.57
C LYS A 127 -17.03 -4.73 10.06
N PRO A 128 -16.71 -3.73 10.90
CA PRO A 128 -16.62 -3.94 12.32
C PRO A 128 -18.01 -4.18 12.92
N VAL A 129 -18.07 -4.98 13.99
CA VAL A 129 -19.30 -5.32 14.70
C VAL A 129 -19.22 -4.77 16.11
N LYS A 130 -20.28 -4.08 16.53
CA LYS A 130 -20.43 -3.52 17.87
C LYS A 130 -21.84 -3.83 18.38
N GLU A 131 -21.92 -4.56 19.49
CA GLU A 131 -23.19 -5.02 20.05
C GLU A 131 -24.13 -3.86 20.37
N GLY A 132 -25.38 -3.94 19.90
CA GLY A 132 -26.38 -2.89 20.09
C GLY A 132 -26.21 -1.65 19.22
N TYR A 133 -25.30 -1.69 18.24
CA TYR A 133 -25.10 -0.63 17.27
C TYR A 133 -25.10 -1.15 15.83
N THR A 134 -25.41 -0.27 14.87
CA THR A 134 -25.31 -0.50 13.44
C THR A 134 -24.13 0.26 12.85
N PHE A 135 -23.25 -0.43 12.11
CA PHE A 135 -22.12 0.20 11.42
C PHE A 135 -22.61 1.11 10.27
N VAL A 136 -22.20 2.38 10.31
CA VAL A 136 -22.62 3.41 9.34
C VAL A 136 -21.61 3.56 8.20
N GLY A 137 -20.32 3.43 8.50
CA GLY A 137 -19.24 3.58 7.53
C GLY A 137 -17.91 4.00 8.15
N TRP A 138 -16.94 4.20 7.27
CA TRP A 138 -15.62 4.75 7.58
C TRP A 138 -15.59 6.24 7.25
N PHE A 139 -15.05 7.06 8.16
CA PHE A 139 -15.02 8.53 8.03
C PHE A 139 -13.63 9.08 8.31
N ASP A 140 -13.28 10.22 7.72
CA ASP A 140 -12.00 10.90 7.93
C ASP A 140 -11.83 11.57 9.31
N ALA A 141 -12.86 11.54 10.15
CA ALA A 141 -12.86 12.06 11.51
C ALA A 141 -13.54 11.10 12.49
N GLN A 142 -13.12 11.16 13.75
CA GLN A 142 -13.65 10.29 14.82
C GLN A 142 -15.16 10.49 15.05
N THR A 143 -15.65 11.72 14.88
CA THR A 143 -17.08 12.07 14.92
C THR A 143 -17.44 12.94 13.71
N GLY A 144 -18.51 12.61 13.01
CA GLY A 144 -18.90 13.32 11.78
C GLY A 144 -17.91 13.10 10.64
N GLY A 145 -17.43 14.18 10.01
CA GLY A 145 -16.49 14.09 8.90
C GLY A 145 -17.09 13.62 7.57
N THR A 146 -16.22 13.36 6.61
CA THR A 146 -16.56 12.88 5.28
C THR A 146 -16.50 11.35 5.25
N LYS A 147 -17.58 10.72 4.78
CA LYS A 147 -17.61 9.27 4.59
C LYS A 147 -16.66 8.89 3.45
N TRP A 148 -15.72 7.99 3.74
CA TRP A 148 -14.83 7.42 2.73
C TRP A 148 -15.60 6.45 1.82
N ASN A 149 -15.49 6.67 0.52
CA ASN A 149 -16.07 5.82 -0.51
C ASN A 149 -14.97 4.97 -1.18
N PHE A 150 -14.86 3.70 -0.78
CA PHE A 150 -13.88 2.76 -1.31
C PHE A 150 -14.00 2.46 -2.82
N SER A 151 -15.10 2.89 -3.47
CA SER A 151 -15.28 2.73 -4.92
C SER A 151 -14.75 3.92 -5.73
N THR A 152 -14.55 5.09 -5.10
CA THR A 152 -14.18 6.33 -5.82
C THR A 152 -12.97 7.03 -5.22
N ASP A 153 -12.80 6.97 -3.91
CA ASP A 153 -11.78 7.71 -3.20
C ASP A 153 -10.45 6.96 -3.29
N LYS A 154 -9.44 7.70 -3.74
CA LYS A 154 -8.08 7.19 -3.99
C LYS A 154 -7.16 7.60 -2.85
N MET A 155 -6.16 6.77 -2.58
CA MET A 155 -5.13 7.06 -1.60
C MET A 155 -4.42 8.39 -1.94
N PRO A 156 -4.42 9.39 -1.05
CA PRO A 156 -3.73 10.65 -1.30
C PRO A 156 -2.21 10.48 -1.12
N THR A 157 -1.46 11.54 -1.36
CA THR A 157 0.00 11.57 -1.18
C THR A 157 0.40 11.86 0.28
N ASN A 158 -0.30 11.26 1.23
CA ASN A 158 -0.06 11.33 2.67
C ASN A 158 -0.78 10.18 3.38
N ASP A 159 -0.37 9.88 4.61
CA ASP A 159 -1.08 8.95 5.47
C ASP A 159 -2.48 9.47 5.80
N ILE A 160 -3.47 8.57 5.92
CA ILE A 160 -4.85 8.90 6.28
C ILE A 160 -5.33 8.07 7.46
N ASP A 161 -6.26 8.65 8.23
CA ASP A 161 -6.97 7.99 9.32
C ASP A 161 -8.45 7.88 8.97
N LEU A 162 -8.99 6.66 9.07
CA LEU A 162 -10.39 6.34 8.83
C LEU A 162 -11.00 5.72 10.09
N TYR A 163 -12.09 6.31 10.56
CA TYR A 163 -12.76 5.95 11.80
C TYR A 163 -14.09 5.26 11.51
N ALA A 164 -14.30 4.10 12.13
CA ALA A 164 -15.57 3.41 12.07
C ALA A 164 -16.61 4.17 12.91
N GLN A 165 -17.72 4.55 12.27
CA GLN A 165 -18.85 5.17 12.96
C GLN A 165 -20.05 4.24 13.02
N PHE A 166 -20.81 4.38 14.11
CA PHE A 166 -21.91 3.51 14.47
C PHE A 166 -23.13 4.33 14.91
N SER A 167 -24.33 3.84 14.60
CA SER A 167 -25.60 4.37 15.10
C SER A 167 -26.13 3.42 16.16
N ILE A 168 -26.58 3.95 17.31
CA ILE A 168 -27.17 3.13 18.38
C ILE A 168 -28.50 2.53 17.90
N ASN A 169 -28.71 1.24 18.17
CA ASN A 169 -29.96 0.59 17.81
C ASN A 169 -31.03 0.91 18.84
N SER A 170 -32.29 1.06 18.39
CA SER A 170 -33.45 1.25 19.24
C SER A 170 -34.29 -0.02 19.30
N TYR A 171 -34.84 -0.32 20.47
CA TYR A 171 -35.65 -1.51 20.74
C TYR A 171 -36.99 -1.10 21.33
N THR A 172 -38.06 -1.77 20.88
CA THR A 172 -39.42 -1.54 21.39
C THR A 172 -39.79 -2.67 22.36
N ALA A 173 -40.08 -2.31 23.60
CA ALA A 173 -40.71 -3.18 24.57
C ALA A 173 -42.24 -2.99 24.52
N THR A 174 -42.99 -4.09 24.56
CA THR A 174 -44.46 -4.08 24.61
C THR A 174 -44.91 -4.71 25.92
N PHE A 175 -45.78 -4.00 26.63
CA PHE A 175 -46.42 -4.44 27.86
C PHE A 175 -47.87 -4.78 27.55
N ASP A 176 -48.26 -6.02 27.83
CA ASP A 176 -49.63 -6.49 27.69
C ASP A 176 -50.25 -6.67 29.08
N ASN A 177 -51.39 -6.04 29.30
CA ASN A 177 -52.21 -6.23 30.48
C ASN A 177 -53.62 -6.64 30.06
N ASP A 178 -53.89 -7.95 30.10
CA ASP A 178 -55.17 -8.57 29.72
C ASP A 178 -55.69 -8.12 28.33
N GLY A 179 -54.79 -8.01 27.34
CA GLY A 179 -55.11 -7.63 25.96
C GLY A 179 -55.03 -6.13 25.68
N VAL A 180 -54.77 -5.30 26.69
CA VAL A 180 -54.44 -3.87 26.51
C VAL A 180 -52.93 -3.72 26.43
N THR A 181 -52.43 -3.34 25.26
CA THR A 181 -50.99 -3.21 25.01
C THR A 181 -50.52 -1.76 25.07
N THR A 182 -49.40 -1.51 25.75
CA THR A 182 -48.61 -0.28 25.65
C THR A 182 -47.21 -0.59 25.18
N SER A 183 -46.49 0.39 24.62
CA SER A 183 -45.12 0.17 24.14
C SER A 183 -44.19 1.31 24.49
N GLN A 184 -42.92 0.99 24.71
CA GLN A 184 -41.85 1.96 24.92
C GLN A 184 -40.68 1.62 24.00
N THR A 185 -40.16 2.63 23.30
CA THR A 185 -38.93 2.49 22.51
C THR A 185 -37.78 3.13 23.28
N VAL A 186 -36.72 2.36 23.47
CA VAL A 186 -35.49 2.81 24.15
C VAL A 186 -34.28 2.43 23.30
N ASP A 187 -33.23 3.24 23.36
CA ASP A 187 -31.95 2.88 22.76
C ASP A 187 -31.33 1.67 23.48
N TYR A 188 -30.35 1.02 22.85
CA TYR A 188 -29.60 -0.06 23.47
C TYR A 188 -29.07 0.35 24.86
N GLN A 189 -29.32 -0.48 25.87
CA GLN A 189 -29.02 -0.20 27.29
C GLN A 189 -29.79 1.01 27.90
N GLY A 190 -30.79 1.54 27.19
CA GLY A 190 -31.72 2.52 27.70
C GLY A 190 -32.69 1.91 28.72
N LEU A 191 -33.04 2.69 29.74
CA LEU A 191 -33.98 2.27 30.77
C LEU A 191 -35.43 2.42 30.31
N LEU A 192 -36.23 1.38 30.52
CA LEU A 192 -37.68 1.46 30.42
C LEU A 192 -38.25 2.20 31.63
N GLN A 193 -39.36 2.90 31.40
CA GLN A 193 -40.17 3.46 32.47
C GLN A 193 -41.18 2.41 32.95
N GLU A 194 -41.52 2.44 34.24
CA GLU A 194 -42.55 1.55 34.77
C GLU A 194 -43.90 1.85 34.10
N PRO A 195 -44.61 0.83 33.57
CA PRO A 195 -45.96 1.02 33.04
C PRO A 195 -46.92 1.49 34.12
N THR A 196 -47.95 2.24 33.74
CA THR A 196 -49.03 2.60 34.69
C THR A 196 -49.68 1.34 35.24
N ALA A 197 -49.90 1.30 36.56
CA ALA A 197 -50.52 0.16 37.23
C ALA A 197 -51.91 -0.17 36.61
N PRO A 198 -52.23 -1.45 36.38
CA PRO A 198 -53.54 -1.87 35.88
C PRO A 198 -54.66 -1.41 36.82
N THR A 199 -55.75 -0.91 36.26
CA THR A 199 -57.00 -0.65 37.01
C THR A 199 -58.05 -1.68 36.59
N LYS A 200 -58.62 -2.43 37.53
CA LYS A 200 -59.70 -3.40 37.29
C LYS A 200 -60.95 -2.93 38.02
N GLU A 201 -62.05 -2.70 37.30
CA GLU A 201 -63.36 -2.48 37.93
C GLU A 201 -63.87 -3.79 38.55
N GLY A 202 -64.41 -3.68 39.77
CA GLY A 202 -64.95 -4.79 40.55
C GLY A 202 -66.45 -4.96 40.42
#